data_AF-A0A963G9P8-F1
#
_entry.id   AF-A0A963G9P8-F1
#
_cell.length_a   1.000
_cell.length_b   1.000
_cell.length_c   1.000
_cell.angle_alpha   90.00
_cell.angle_beta   90.00
_cell.angle_gamma   90.00
#
_symmetry.space_group_name_H-M   'P 1'
#
loop_
_entity.id
_entity.type
_entity.pdbx_description
1 polymer ?
#
loop_
_entity_poly.entity_id
_entity_poly.type
_entity_poly.pdbx_seq_one_letter_code
_entity_poly.pdbx_strand_id
1 'polypeptide(L)' 'HSGMLRKFPEINLDRQQVGVFGKIVRLDSVVAEGDRVEIYREITADPELVERRDE' A
#
# COMPACT_ATOMS: atom_id res chain seq x y z
N HIS A 1 14.25 11.78 -3.49
CA HIS A 1 13.69 10.55 -2.90
C HIS A 1 13.19 10.83 -1.49
N SER A 2 11.96 10.42 -1.15
CA SER A 2 11.30 10.69 0.14
C SER A 2 11.93 10.00 1.37
N GLY A 3 12.86 9.06 1.17
CA GLY A 3 13.52 8.34 2.26
C GLY A 3 12.67 7.22 2.89
N MET A 4 11.44 7.01 2.45
CA MET A 4 10.50 6.00 2.97
C MET A 4 11.10 4.60 3.04
N LEU A 5 11.70 4.11 1.96
CA LEU A 5 12.26 2.74 1.91
C LEU A 5 13.47 2.55 2.85
N ARG A 6 14.15 3.63 3.24
CA ARG A 6 15.21 3.55 4.26
C ARG A 6 14.63 3.46 5.67
N LYS A 7 13.49 4.10 5.91
CA LYS A 7 12.82 4.11 7.21
C LYS A 7 12.01 2.83 7.45
N PHE A 8 11.48 2.25 6.38
CA PHE A 8 10.64 1.05 6.39
C PHE A 8 11.21 0.02 5.40
N PRO A 9 12.30 -0.68 5.75
CA PRO A 9 12.98 -1.62 4.86
C PRO A 9 12.15 -2.86 4.51
N GLU A 10 11.07 -3.13 5.24
CA GLU A 10 10.11 -4.20 4.96
C GLU A 10 9.23 -3.92 3.73
N ILE A 11 9.17 -2.68 3.26
CA ILE A 11 8.38 -2.30 2.09
C ILE A 11 9.11 -2.75 0.81
N ASN A 12 8.42 -3.51 -0.02
CA ASN A 12 8.88 -3.92 -1.34
C ASN A 12 7.89 -3.47 -2.42
N LEU A 13 8.23 -2.38 -3.12
CA LEU A 13 7.37 -1.78 -4.15
C LEU A 13 7.30 -2.60 -5.44
N ASP A 14 8.15 -3.61 -5.62
CA ASP A 14 8.04 -4.54 -6.75
C ASP A 14 6.92 -5.57 -6.54
N ARG A 15 6.50 -5.77 -5.28
CA ARG A 15 5.45 -6.70 -4.89
C ARG A 15 4.16 -6.00 -4.47
N GLN A 16 4.28 -4.85 -3.82
CA GLN A 16 3.16 -4.14 -3.25
C GLN A 16 2.56 -3.15 -4.25
N GLN A 17 1.23 -3.13 -4.33
CA GLN A 17 0.54 -2.12 -5.11
C GLN A 17 0.60 -0.77 -4.40
N VAL A 18 0.67 0.30 -5.19
CA VAL A 18 0.61 1.69 -4.72
C VAL A 18 -0.64 2.34 -5.24
N GLY A 19 -1.28 3.16 -4.39
CA GLY A 19 -2.45 3.94 -4.76
C GLY A 19 -2.35 5.38 -4.34
N VAL A 20 -3.24 6.20 -4.92
CA VAL A 20 -3.51 7.57 -4.49
C VAL A 20 -5.00 7.69 -4.24
N PHE A 21 -5.38 8.05 -3.01
CA PHE A 21 -6.78 8.14 -2.57
C PHE A 21 -7.66 6.94 -3.01
N GLY A 22 -7.23 5.72 -2.68
CA GLY A 22 -7.97 4.49 -2.99
C GLY A 22 -7.91 4.02 -4.44
N LYS A 23 -7.20 4.74 -5.34
CA LYS A 23 -7.02 4.33 -6.74
C LYS A 23 -5.63 3.75 -6.94
N ILE A 24 -5.53 2.53 -7.46
CA ILE A 24 -4.23 1.92 -7.82
C ILE A 24 -3.59 2.71 -8.97
N VAL A 25 -2.31 3.03 -8.82
CA VAL A 25 -1.52 3.79 -9.81
C VAL A 25 -0.19 3.10 -10.11
N ARG A 26 0.50 3.56 -11.15
CA ARG A 26 1.86 3.11 -11.46
C ARG A 26 2.85 3.82 -10.55
N LEU A 27 4.01 3.21 -10.29
CA LEU A 27 5.06 3.80 -9.46
C LEU A 27 5.66 5.09 -10.03
N ASP A 28 5.52 5.32 -11.34
CA ASP A 28 6.00 6.52 -12.04
C ASP A 28 4.91 7.61 -12.18
N SER A 29 3.74 7.41 -11.58
CA SER A 29 2.68 8.42 -11.57
C SER A 29 3.14 9.66 -10.81
N VAL A 30 2.90 10.83 -11.42
CA VAL A 30 3.20 12.13 -10.79
C VAL A 30 2.21 12.37 -9.65
N VAL A 31 2.73 12.73 -8.49
CA VAL A 31 1.95 13.09 -7.29
C VAL A 31 1.89 14.61 -7.13
N ALA A 32 0.78 15.12 -6.63
CA ALA A 32 0.57 16.52 -6.31
C ALA A 32 0.62 16.78 -4.80
N GLU A 33 0.73 18.05 -4.43
CA GLU A 33 0.59 18.46 -3.04
C GLU A 33 -0.80 18.08 -2.51
N GLY A 34 -0.83 17.47 -1.32
CA GLY A 34 -2.06 16.98 -0.68
C GLY A 34 -2.45 15.55 -1.06
N ASP A 35 -1.76 14.91 -2.02
CA ASP A 35 -2.03 13.51 -2.35
C ASP A 35 -1.67 12.57 -1.18
N ARG A 36 -2.60 11.68 -0.86
CA ARG A 36 -2.32 10.56 0.03
C ARG A 36 -1.87 9.35 -0.78
N VAL A 37 -0.57 9.08 -0.71
CA VAL A 37 0.03 7.85 -1.26
C VAL A 37 -0.19 6.69 -0.29
N GLU A 38 -0.73 5.60 -0.81
CA GLU A 38 -1.12 4.41 -0.08
C GLU A 38 -0.27 3.22 -0.58
N ILE A 39 0.27 2.41 0.33
CA ILE A 39 1.01 1.19 0.00
C ILE A 39 0.22 0.01 0.56
N TYR A 40 -0.33 -0.81 -0.33
CA TYR A 40 -1.17 -1.93 0.06
C TYR A 40 -0.31 -3.11 0.52
N ARG A 41 -0.81 -3.85 1.52
CA ARG A 41 -0.19 -5.07 2.02
C ARG A 41 -1.00 -6.27 1.56
N GLU A 42 -0.31 -7.35 1.23
CA GLU A 42 -0.96 -8.64 1.00
C GLU A 42 -1.72 -9.06 2.26
N ILE A 43 -2.89 -9.67 2.07
CA ILE A 43 -3.64 -10.29 3.16
C ILE A 43 -2.91 -11.58 3.51
N THR A 44 -2.34 -11.64 4.71
CA THR A 44 -1.60 -12.81 5.21
C THR A 44 -2.44 -13.72 6.08
N ALA A 45 -3.64 -13.28 6.46
CA ALA A 45 -4.52 -14.03 7.33
C ALA A 45 -5.32 -15.06 6.52
N ASP A 46 -5.46 -16.26 7.08
CA ASP A 46 -6.28 -17.31 6.50
C ASP A 46 -7.75 -16.92 6.59
N PRO A 47 -8.47 -16.76 5.45
CA PRO A 47 -9.86 -16.36 5.46
C PRO A 47 -10.79 -17.32 6.22
N GLU A 48 -10.40 -18.59 6.40
CA GLU A 48 -11.19 -19.57 7.16
C GLU A 48 -11.01 -19.43 8.69
N LEU A 49 -9.87 -18.88 9.13
CA LEU A 49 -9.54 -18.72 10.56
C LEU A 49 -9.88 -17.31 11.08
N VAL A 50 -10.11 -16.34 10.19
CA VAL A 50 -10.49 -14.98 10.56
C VAL A 50 -12.00 -14.86 10.55
N GLU A 51 -12.60 -14.69 11.73
CA GLU A 51 -14.02 -14.36 11.80
C GLU A 51 -14.28 -13.02 11.11
N ARG A 52 -15.18 -13.05 10.12
CA ARG A 52 -15.68 -11.85 9.47
C ARG A 52 -16.43 -11.01 10.50
N ARG A 53 -16.03 -9.75 10.65
CA ARG A 53 -16.88 -8.75 11.28
C ARG A 53 -17.93 -8.35 10.24
N ASP A 54 -19.06 -9.03 10.28
CA ASP A 54 -20.26 -8.57 9.59
C ASP A 54 -20.81 -7.37 10.39
N GLU A 55 -20.48 -6.15 9.96
CA GLU A 55 -21.13 -4.91 10.41
C GLU A 55 -22.38 -4.62 9.56
#